data_AF-A0AAJ4CWM3-F1
#
_entry.id   AF-A0AAJ4CWM3-F1
#
_cell.length_a   1.000
_cell.length_b   1.000
_cell.length_c   1.000
_cell.angle_alpha   90.00
_cell.angle_beta   90.00
_cell.angle_gamma   90.00
#
_symmetry.space_group_name_H-M   'P 1'
#
loop_
_entity.id
_entity.type
_entity.pdbx_description
1 polymer ?
#
loop_
_entity_poly.entity_id
_entity_poly.type
_entity_poly.pdbx_seq_one_letter_code
_entity_poly.pdbx_strand_id
1 'polypeptide(L)'
;MGLWIFLIILIYSFLKTTGEYETATRLSLIIIPLYSAIMMILGIGQNFTPLTMLVTLLLILVGIAIGLFQTRNVKVKISNEKDKLGLPKVKIKRGWYYLLGWIIIFIIGILVELFYGAEMDKTELSEKLIIKILRDISSIVMFTNKSSWFIWVLNVSSSWTYDIYLFLEYPKLRQYVVLRQRN
;
A
#
# COMPACT_ATOMS: atom_id res chain seq x y z
N MET A 1 -12.01 -0.11 24.10
CA MET A 1 -12.41 1.26 23.70
C MET A 1 -11.29 2.06 23.03
N GLY A 2 -10.06 2.12 23.58
CA GLY A 2 -8.96 2.92 22.98
C GLY A 2 -8.58 2.54 21.54
N LEU A 3 -8.60 1.25 21.19
CA LEU A 3 -8.30 0.75 19.84
C LEU A 3 -9.26 1.30 18.76
N TRP A 4 -10.54 1.40 19.09
CA TRP A 4 -11.58 1.90 18.17
C TRP A 4 -11.44 3.40 17.90
N ILE A 5 -11.13 4.19 18.94
CA ILE A 5 -10.88 5.62 18.80
C ILE A 5 -9.62 5.85 17.94
N PHE A 6 -8.56 5.08 18.19
CA PHE A 6 -7.33 5.13 17.40
C PHE A 6 -7.58 4.79 15.92
N LEU A 7 -8.38 3.76 15.64
CA LEU A 7 -8.76 3.38 14.28
C LEU A 7 -9.55 4.49 13.57
N ILE A 8 -10.52 5.12 14.24
CA ILE A 8 -11.28 6.23 13.67
C ILE A 8 -10.36 7.41 13.31
N ILE A 9 -9.43 7.77 14.20
CA ILE A 9 -8.45 8.84 13.95
C ILE A 9 -7.58 8.50 12.74
N LEU A 10 -7.11 7.25 12.63
CA LEU A 10 -6.28 6.83 11.50
C LEU A 10 -7.06 6.83 10.18
N ILE A 11 -8.29 6.32 10.17
CA ILE A 11 -9.15 6.36 8.97
C ILE A 11 -9.40 7.82 8.55
N TYR A 12 -9.75 8.68 9.50
CA TYR A 12 -9.94 10.11 9.21
C TYR A 12 -8.68 10.75 8.64
N SER A 13 -7.53 10.49 9.27
CA SER A 13 -6.22 10.97 8.79
C SER A 13 -5.95 10.48 7.37
N PHE A 14 -6.15 9.19 7.10
CA PHE A 14 -5.95 8.57 5.79
C PHE A 14 -6.85 9.15 4.70
N LEU A 15 -8.13 9.38 5.01
CA LEU A 15 -9.09 10.00 4.09
C LEU A 15 -8.68 11.43 3.74
N LYS A 16 -8.30 12.22 4.75
CA LYS A 16 -7.82 13.60 4.56
C LYS A 16 -6.54 13.61 3.70
N THR A 17 -5.55 12.82 4.08
CA THR A 17 -4.28 12.58 3.38
C THR A 17 -4.49 12.23 1.90
N THR A 18 -5.44 11.34 1.60
CA THR A 18 -5.70 10.90 0.23
C THR A 18 -6.22 12.04 -0.68
N GLY A 19 -6.93 13.01 -0.09
CA GLY A 19 -7.44 14.20 -0.79
C GLY A 19 -6.46 15.37 -0.87
N GLU A 20 -5.41 15.38 -0.05
CA GLU A 20 -4.45 16.47 0.06
C GLU A 20 -3.14 16.19 -0.71
N TYR A 21 -2.30 17.22 -0.83
CA TYR A 21 -0.97 17.10 -1.43
C TYR A 21 0.04 16.69 -0.37
N GLU A 22 0.46 15.44 -0.40
CA GLU A 22 1.45 14.91 0.52
C GLU A 22 2.85 14.91 -0.06
N THR A 23 3.86 15.10 0.78
CA THR A 23 5.25 15.06 0.32
C THR A 23 5.63 13.62 -0.04
N ALA A 24 6.10 13.42 -1.27
CA ALA A 24 6.65 12.15 -1.71
C ALA A 24 7.95 11.85 -0.96
N THR A 25 8.03 10.71 -0.29
CA THR A 25 9.23 10.30 0.45
C THR A 25 9.79 8.99 -0.10
N ARG A 26 11.09 8.76 0.09
CA ARG A 26 11.70 7.46 -0.22
C ARG A 26 11.14 6.34 0.66
N LEU A 27 10.70 6.68 1.88
CA LEU A 27 10.04 5.72 2.76
C LEU A 27 8.81 5.14 2.08
N SER A 28 7.92 6.01 1.58
CA SER A 28 6.67 5.60 0.97
C SER A 28 6.81 4.99 -0.41
N LEU A 29 7.72 5.49 -1.26
CA LEU A 29 7.84 5.07 -2.68
C LEU A 29 8.94 4.04 -2.96
N ILE A 30 9.77 3.69 -1.98
CA ILE A 30 10.89 2.74 -2.19
C ILE A 30 10.97 1.74 -1.03
N ILE A 31 11.13 2.22 0.20
CA ILE A 31 11.42 1.35 1.35
C ILE A 31 10.23 0.44 1.66
N ILE A 32 9.02 1.01 1.76
CA ILE A 32 7.79 0.25 2.01
C ILE A 32 7.51 -0.77 0.89
N PRO A 33 7.54 -0.40 -0.40
CA PRO A 33 7.41 -1.34 -1.51
C PRO A 33 8.45 -2.48 -1.50
N LEU A 34 9.71 -2.17 -1.19
CA LEU A 34 10.78 -3.16 -1.15
C LEU A 34 10.63 -4.12 0.03
N TYR A 35 10.31 -3.59 1.22
CA TYR A 35 10.02 -4.41 2.39
C TYR A 35 8.85 -5.36 2.13
N SER A 36 7.78 -4.85 1.51
CA SER A 36 6.62 -5.67 1.15
C SER A 36 6.99 -6.81 0.21
N ALA A 37 7.89 -6.57 -0.75
CA ALA A 37 8.35 -7.59 -1.69
C ALA A 37 9.14 -8.70 -1.00
N ILE A 38 10.01 -8.34 -0.04
CA ILE A 38 10.73 -9.33 0.77
C ILE A 38 9.72 -10.16 1.58
N MET A 39 8.77 -9.50 2.25
CA MET A 39 7.75 -10.19 3.05
C MET A 39 6.84 -11.09 2.21
N MET A 40 6.55 -10.70 0.97
CA MET A 40 5.83 -11.53 0.01
C MET A 40 6.59 -12.83 -0.29
N ILE A 41 7.88 -12.73 -0.64
CA ILE A 41 8.72 -13.90 -0.96
C ILE A 41 8.81 -14.85 0.24
N LEU A 42 9.07 -14.30 1.44
CA LEU A 42 9.12 -15.10 2.67
C LEU A 42 7.77 -15.74 3.00
N GLY A 43 6.67 -15.00 2.84
CA GLY A 43 5.32 -15.49 3.11
C GLY A 43 4.89 -16.61 2.15
N ILE A 44 5.16 -16.48 0.85
CA ILE A 44 4.88 -17.52 -0.15
C ILE A 44 5.74 -18.76 0.12
N GLY A 45 7.03 -18.58 0.41
CA GLY A 45 7.96 -19.69 0.68
C GLY A 45 7.51 -20.58 1.85
N GLN A 46 6.86 -20.00 2.86
CA GLN A 46 6.30 -20.75 3.99
C GLN A 46 4.99 -21.49 3.67
N ASN A 47 4.29 -21.12 2.60
CA ASN A 47 2.98 -21.63 2.23
C ASN A 47 2.99 -22.25 0.82
N PHE A 48 4.09 -22.90 0.44
CA PHE A 48 4.31 -23.32 -0.94
C PHE A 48 3.47 -24.56 -1.32
N THR A 49 2.46 -24.36 -2.16
CA THR A 49 1.59 -25.40 -2.74
C THR A 49 1.17 -25.00 -4.17
N PRO A 50 0.76 -25.93 -5.04
CA PRO A 50 0.26 -25.57 -6.37
C PRO A 50 -0.94 -24.61 -6.34
N LEU A 51 -1.85 -24.79 -5.37
CA LEU A 51 -3.00 -23.92 -5.17
C LEU A 51 -2.57 -22.51 -4.74
N THR A 52 -1.63 -22.40 -3.80
CA THR A 52 -1.14 -21.08 -3.35
C THR A 52 -0.42 -20.35 -4.48
N MET A 53 0.35 -21.04 -5.33
CA MET A 53 0.96 -20.43 -6.52
C MET A 53 -0.08 -19.91 -7.52
N LEU A 54 -1.15 -20.68 -7.77
CA LEU A 54 -2.23 -20.24 -8.65
C LEU A 54 -2.94 -19.00 -8.09
N VAL A 55 -3.27 -19.01 -6.79
CA VAL A 55 -3.87 -17.86 -6.12
C VAL A 55 -2.93 -16.65 -6.13
N THR A 56 -1.63 -16.84 -5.88
CA THR A 56 -0.62 -15.78 -6.01
C THR A 56 -0.65 -15.15 -7.39
N LEU A 57 -0.64 -15.95 -8.45
CA LEU A 57 -0.66 -15.44 -9.83
C LEU A 57 -1.91 -14.60 -10.10
N LEU A 58 -3.09 -15.09 -9.70
CA LEU A 58 -4.34 -14.35 -9.84
C LEU A 58 -4.31 -13.03 -9.05
N LEU A 59 -3.81 -13.04 -7.82
CA LEU A 59 -3.70 -11.85 -6.99
C LEU A 59 -2.70 -10.83 -7.54
N ILE A 60 -1.62 -11.26 -8.19
CA ILE A 60 -0.69 -10.36 -8.88
C ILE A 60 -1.42 -9.64 -10.02
N LEU A 61 -2.16 -10.37 -10.86
CA LEU A 61 -2.90 -9.77 -11.98
C LEU A 61 -3.95 -8.77 -11.47
N VAL A 62 -4.68 -9.15 -10.43
CA VAL A 62 -5.67 -8.28 -9.79
C VAL A 62 -5.00 -7.05 -9.17
N GLY A 63 -3.89 -7.22 -8.46
CA GLY A 63 -3.15 -6.11 -7.86
C GLY A 63 -2.58 -5.15 -8.90
N ILE A 64 -2.07 -5.64 -10.03
CA ILE A 64 -1.66 -4.78 -11.17
C ILE A 64 -2.86 -3.97 -11.69
N ALA A 65 -4.00 -4.61 -11.93
CA ALA A 65 -5.20 -3.93 -12.39
C ALA A 65 -5.67 -2.86 -11.40
N ILE A 66 -5.63 -3.15 -10.11
CA ILE A 66 -5.96 -2.19 -9.04
C ILE A 66 -4.94 -1.05 -9.03
N GLY A 67 -3.64 -1.33 -9.11
CA GLY A 67 -2.59 -0.31 -9.14
C GLY A 67 -2.78 0.67 -10.28
N LEU A 68 -3.07 0.18 -11.49
CA LEU A 68 -3.42 1.02 -12.65
C LEU A 68 -4.73 1.79 -12.46
N PHE A 69 -5.71 1.20 -11.79
CA PHE A 69 -6.95 1.91 -11.45
C PHE A 69 -6.69 3.05 -10.45
N GLN A 70 -5.81 2.85 -9.47
CA GLN A 70 -5.48 3.83 -8.43
C GLN A 70 -4.74 5.05 -8.98
N THR A 71 -4.09 4.96 -10.14
CA THR A 71 -3.40 6.10 -10.75
C THR A 71 -4.35 7.10 -11.41
N ARG A 72 -5.63 6.74 -11.60
CA ARG A 72 -6.64 7.63 -12.18
C ARG A 72 -6.80 8.89 -11.31
N ASN A 73 -6.55 10.06 -11.90
CA ASN A 73 -6.58 11.38 -11.25
C ASN A 73 -5.49 11.67 -10.22
N VAL A 74 -4.38 10.91 -10.22
CA VAL A 74 -3.20 11.34 -9.45
C VAL A 74 -2.67 12.66 -10.02
N LYS A 75 -2.28 13.57 -9.12
CA LYS A 75 -1.63 14.84 -9.50
C LYS A 75 -0.31 14.97 -8.76
N VAL A 76 0.75 15.25 -9.50
CA VAL A 76 2.08 15.51 -8.94
C VAL A 76 2.42 16.99 -9.13
N LYS A 77 2.83 17.65 -8.05
CA LYS A 77 3.31 19.03 -8.05
C LYS A 77 4.73 19.09 -7.52
N ILE A 78 5.59 19.84 -8.20
CA ILE A 78 6.94 20.14 -7.72
C ILE A 78 6.87 21.50 -7.04
N SER A 79 7.23 21.54 -5.76
CA SER A 79 7.31 22.77 -5.00
C SER A 79 8.64 23.47 -5.26
N ASN A 80 8.63 24.80 -5.21
CA ASN A 80 9.86 25.61 -5.21
C ASN A 80 10.58 25.55 -3.85
N GLU A 81 9.90 25.06 -2.80
CA GLU A 81 10.53 24.81 -1.51
C GLU A 81 11.51 23.64 -1.60
N LYS A 82 12.72 23.84 -1.04
CA LYS A 82 13.73 22.80 -0.92
C LYS A 82 13.55 22.01 0.38
N ASP A 83 13.92 20.74 0.36
CA ASP A 83 14.00 19.88 1.53
C ASP A 83 15.31 20.11 2.31
N LYS A 84 15.52 19.33 3.39
CA LYS A 84 16.75 19.40 4.22
C LYS A 84 18.04 19.12 3.44
N LEU A 85 17.94 18.50 2.26
CA LEU A 85 19.06 18.14 1.39
C LEU A 85 19.21 19.11 0.21
N GLY A 86 18.42 20.19 0.17
CA GLY A 86 18.46 21.20 -0.87
C GLY A 86 17.73 20.80 -2.17
N LEU A 87 16.96 19.71 -2.17
CA LEU A 87 16.22 19.22 -3.33
C LEU A 87 14.77 19.76 -3.33
N PRO A 88 14.17 20.08 -4.49
CA PRO A 88 12.77 20.49 -4.56
C PRO A 88 11.82 19.45 -3.94
N LYS A 89 10.90 19.90 -3.07
CA LYS A 89 9.89 19.01 -2.49
C LYS A 89 8.87 18.61 -3.56
N VAL A 90 8.74 17.32 -3.82
CA VAL A 90 7.68 16.79 -4.69
C VAL A 90 6.48 16.41 -3.84
N LYS A 91 5.29 16.88 -4.23
CA LYS A 91 4.02 16.54 -3.58
C LYS A 91 3.12 15.73 -4.51
N ILE A 92 2.47 14.71 -3.97
CA ILE A 92 1.54 13.82 -4.67
C ILE A 92 0.17 13.97 -4.03
N LYS A 93 -0.85 14.19 -4.85
CA LYS A 93 -2.26 14.08 -4.47
C LYS A 93 -2.82 12.81 -5.12
N ARG A 94 -3.15 11.82 -4.31
CA ARG A 94 -3.55 10.48 -4.76
C ARG A 94 -4.98 10.42 -5.31
N GLY A 95 -5.92 11.09 -4.63
CA GLY A 95 -7.31 11.20 -5.09
C GLY A 95 -8.19 9.98 -4.78
N TRP A 96 -9.46 10.07 -5.17
CA TRP A 96 -10.50 9.11 -4.73
C TRP A 96 -10.34 7.70 -5.32
N TYR A 97 -9.77 7.57 -6.52
CA TYR A 97 -9.49 6.26 -7.12
C TYR A 97 -8.46 5.45 -6.33
N TYR A 98 -7.49 6.13 -5.70
CA TYR A 98 -6.55 5.48 -4.78
C TYR A 98 -7.27 4.85 -3.59
N LEU A 99 -8.18 5.61 -2.97
CA LEU A 99 -9.01 5.15 -1.85
C LEU A 99 -9.88 3.96 -2.26
N LEU A 100 -10.54 4.04 -3.41
CA LEU A 100 -11.37 2.95 -3.93
C LEU A 100 -10.55 1.69 -4.17
N GLY A 101 -9.35 1.81 -4.77
CA GLY A 101 -8.47 0.66 -4.95
C GLY A 101 -8.03 0.05 -3.63
N TRP A 102 -7.78 0.87 -2.61
CA TRP A 102 -7.47 0.39 -1.26
C TRP A 102 -8.64 -0.40 -0.65
N ILE A 103 -9.88 0.09 -0.79
CA ILE A 103 -11.08 -0.62 -0.34
C ILE A 103 -11.22 -1.97 -1.07
N ILE A 104 -10.95 -2.01 -2.38
CA ILE A 104 -10.99 -3.25 -3.17
C ILE A 104 -9.96 -4.27 -2.67
N ILE A 105 -8.70 -3.86 -2.43
CA ILE A 105 -7.66 -4.72 -1.85
C ILE A 105 -8.10 -5.26 -0.49
N PHE A 106 -8.68 -4.39 0.34
CA PHE A 106 -9.16 -4.78 1.67
C PHE A 106 -10.22 -5.88 1.57
N ILE A 107 -11.25 -5.70 0.73
CA ILE A 107 -12.33 -6.66 0.48
C ILE A 107 -11.77 -7.99 -0.05
N ILE A 108 -10.92 -7.96 -1.07
CA ILE A 108 -10.31 -9.18 -1.64
C ILE A 108 -9.54 -9.93 -0.56
N GLY A 109 -8.74 -9.23 0.25
CA GLY A 109 -8.02 -9.91 1.32
C GLY A 109 -8.93 -10.49 2.39
N ILE A 110 -10.17 -10.02 2.57
CA ILE A 110 -11.14 -10.67 3.47
C ILE A 110 -11.62 -11.97 2.83
N LEU A 111 -11.98 -11.91 1.54
CA LEU A 111 -12.45 -13.09 0.81
C LEU A 111 -11.39 -14.20 0.78
N VAL A 112 -10.12 -13.86 0.58
CA VAL A 112 -9.02 -14.84 0.62
C VAL A 112 -8.81 -15.38 2.03
N GLU A 113 -8.86 -14.55 3.07
CA GLU A 113 -8.75 -15.03 4.46
C GLU A 113 -9.89 -16.01 4.78
N LEU A 114 -11.13 -15.70 4.41
CA LEU A 114 -12.29 -16.58 4.62
C LEU A 114 -12.17 -17.89 3.83
N PHE A 115 -11.61 -17.84 2.62
CA PHE A 115 -11.38 -19.04 1.80
C PHE A 115 -10.35 -19.98 2.45
N TYR A 116 -9.32 -19.44 3.12
CA TYR A 116 -8.29 -20.23 3.79
C TYR A 116 -8.60 -20.55 5.28
N GLY A 117 -9.53 -19.82 5.91
CA GLY A 117 -9.72 -19.81 7.37
C GLY A 117 -11.11 -20.22 7.84
N ALA A 118 -11.63 -21.36 7.37
CA ALA A 118 -13.02 -21.81 7.55
C ALA A 118 -13.48 -22.13 9.00
N GLU A 119 -12.76 -21.75 10.06
CA GLU A 119 -13.16 -21.99 11.46
C GLU A 119 -12.79 -20.81 12.38
N MET A 120 -13.29 -19.60 12.11
CA MET A 120 -13.08 -18.45 13.01
C MET A 120 -14.35 -18.01 13.73
N ASP A 121 -14.24 -17.82 15.06
CA ASP A 121 -15.25 -17.15 15.87
C ASP A 121 -15.39 -15.67 15.46
N LYS A 122 -16.59 -15.09 15.62
CA LYS A 122 -16.95 -13.74 15.14
C LYS A 122 -16.12 -12.63 15.81
N THR A 123 -15.71 -12.85 17.05
CA THR A 123 -14.88 -11.95 17.85
C THR A 123 -13.45 -11.90 17.31
N GLU A 124 -12.83 -13.05 17.06
CA GLU A 124 -11.47 -13.13 16.48
C GLU A 124 -11.39 -12.53 15.08
N LEU A 125 -12.45 -12.70 14.27
CA LEU A 125 -12.54 -12.10 12.95
C LEU A 125 -12.48 -10.56 13.03
N SER A 126 -13.23 -9.96 13.96
CA SER A 126 -13.28 -8.49 14.10
C SER A 126 -11.93 -7.88 14.48
N GLU A 127 -11.17 -8.53 15.37
CA GLU A 127 -9.84 -8.06 15.77
C GLU A 127 -8.81 -8.21 14.64
N LYS A 128 -8.85 -9.33 13.91
CA LYS A 128 -7.99 -9.54 12.72
C LYS A 128 -8.26 -8.48 11.65
N LEU A 129 -9.53 -8.13 11.42
CA LEU A 129 -9.90 -7.06 10.47
C LEU A 129 -9.37 -5.69 10.91
N ILE A 130 -9.48 -5.35 12.20
CA ILE A 130 -8.97 -4.08 12.72
C ILE A 130 -7.45 -4.01 12.54
N ILE A 131 -6.72 -5.06 12.94
CA ILE A 131 -5.26 -5.10 12.80
C ILE A 131 -4.86 -4.94 11.33
N LYS A 132 -5.62 -5.57 10.41
CA LYS A 132 -5.41 -5.42 8.98
C LYS A 132 -5.60 -3.98 8.49
N ILE A 133 -6.69 -3.30 8.88
CA ILE A 133 -6.92 -1.88 8.54
C ILE A 133 -5.79 -1.00 9.10
N LEU A 134 -5.45 -1.19 10.38
CA LEU A 134 -4.40 -0.43 11.05
C LEU A 134 -3.07 -0.56 10.31
N ARG A 135 -2.76 -1.76 9.82
CA ARG A 135 -1.54 -2.02 9.08
C ARG A 135 -1.47 -1.30 7.74
N ASP A 136 -2.57 -1.29 6.99
CA ASP A 136 -2.57 -0.68 5.67
C ASP A 136 -2.51 0.86 5.74
N ILE A 137 -2.96 1.45 6.85
CA ILE A 137 -2.92 2.89 7.08
C ILE A 137 -1.63 3.31 7.80
N SER A 138 -1.12 2.51 8.73
CA SER A 138 0.04 2.83 9.56
C SER A 138 1.29 2.07 9.15
N SER A 139 2.28 2.82 8.65
CA SER A 139 3.59 2.26 8.34
C SER A 139 4.27 1.62 9.55
N ILE A 140 4.02 2.06 10.79
CA ILE A 140 4.63 1.46 11.99
C ILE A 140 4.05 0.06 12.22
N VAL A 141 2.72 -0.07 12.14
CA VAL A 141 2.03 -1.36 12.33
C VAL A 141 2.39 -2.34 11.22
N MET A 142 2.70 -1.84 10.02
CA MET A 142 3.21 -2.61 8.89
C MET A 142 4.49 -3.38 9.18
N PHE A 143 5.42 -2.82 9.96
CA PHE A 143 6.71 -3.46 10.23
C PHE A 143 6.71 -4.42 11.42
N THR A 144 5.70 -4.36 12.30
CA THR A 144 5.72 -5.06 13.59
C THR A 144 4.89 -6.34 13.64
N ASN A 145 3.88 -6.50 12.77
CA ASN A 145 2.95 -7.62 12.83
C ASN A 145 3.08 -8.57 11.62
N LYS A 146 3.04 -9.88 11.89
CA LYS A 146 2.97 -10.91 10.83
C LYS A 146 1.66 -10.76 10.05
N SER A 147 1.76 -10.84 8.73
CA SER A 147 0.61 -10.79 7.81
C SER A 147 0.49 -12.08 7.03
N SER A 148 -0.74 -12.44 6.65
CA SER A 148 -1.00 -13.46 5.65
C SER A 148 -0.29 -13.13 4.33
N TRP A 149 0.28 -14.15 3.70
CA TRP A 149 1.14 -14.05 2.50
C TRP A 149 0.44 -13.33 1.34
N PHE A 150 -0.86 -13.55 1.16
CA PHE A 150 -1.64 -12.99 0.06
C PHE A 150 -1.84 -11.47 0.16
N ILE A 151 -1.78 -10.91 1.37
CA ILE A 151 -1.84 -9.45 1.57
C ILE A 151 -0.55 -8.80 1.07
N TRP A 152 0.59 -9.44 1.31
CA TRP A 152 1.86 -8.99 0.74
C TRP A 152 1.85 -9.05 -0.79
N VAL A 153 1.26 -10.09 -1.38
CA VAL A 153 1.10 -10.19 -2.85
C VAL A 153 0.30 -9.01 -3.40
N LEU A 154 -0.87 -8.73 -2.84
CA LEU A 154 -1.72 -7.62 -3.27
C LEU A 154 -1.02 -6.27 -3.07
N ASN A 155 -0.38 -6.04 -1.91
CA ASN A 155 0.30 -4.79 -1.62
C ASN A 155 1.49 -4.54 -2.54
N VAL A 156 2.31 -5.56 -2.81
CA VAL A 156 3.45 -5.45 -3.72
C VAL A 156 2.99 -5.16 -5.12
N SER A 157 2.10 -6.00 -5.67
CA SER A 157 1.66 -5.87 -7.06
C SER A 157 0.94 -4.53 -7.32
N SER A 158 0.05 -4.10 -6.43
CA SER A 158 -0.64 -2.80 -6.58
C SER A 158 0.29 -1.61 -6.37
N SER A 159 1.07 -1.58 -5.28
CA SER A 159 1.94 -0.44 -4.96
C SER A 159 3.07 -0.29 -5.98
N TRP A 160 3.70 -1.38 -6.41
CA TRP A 160 4.74 -1.31 -7.44
C TRP A 160 4.19 -0.84 -8.76
N THR A 161 3.02 -1.34 -9.16
CA THR A 161 2.38 -0.89 -10.41
C THR A 161 2.07 0.61 -10.34
N TYR A 162 1.51 1.06 -9.23
CA TYR A 162 1.21 2.46 -8.98
C TYR A 162 2.49 3.33 -9.01
N ASP A 163 3.54 2.93 -8.28
CA ASP A 163 4.80 3.69 -8.19
C ASP A 163 5.54 3.72 -9.53
N ILE A 164 5.60 2.60 -10.26
CA ILE A 164 6.19 2.53 -11.60
C ILE A 164 5.45 3.48 -12.54
N TYR A 165 4.12 3.47 -12.54
CA TYR A 165 3.33 4.39 -13.33
C TYR A 165 3.69 5.84 -13.00
N LEU A 166 3.78 6.20 -11.72
CA LEU A 166 4.16 7.56 -11.33
C LEU A 166 5.56 7.95 -11.79
N PHE A 167 6.53 7.04 -11.74
CA PHE A 167 7.88 7.32 -12.20
C PHE A 167 7.99 7.48 -13.71
N LEU A 168 7.15 6.79 -14.47
CA LEU A 168 7.06 6.92 -15.92
C LEU A 168 6.34 8.21 -16.33
N GLU A 169 5.19 8.49 -15.74
CA GLU A 169 4.36 9.66 -16.05
C GLU A 169 4.99 10.97 -15.56
N TYR A 170 5.70 10.93 -14.42
CA TYR A 170 6.34 12.10 -13.81
C TYR A 170 7.87 11.89 -13.64
N PRO A 171 8.68 12.03 -14.71
CA PRO A 171 10.13 11.79 -14.64
C PRO A 171 10.87 12.61 -13.58
N LYS A 172 10.40 13.84 -13.30
CA LYS A 172 10.96 14.70 -12.24
C LYS A 172 10.75 14.13 -10.84
N LEU A 173 9.68 13.37 -10.59
CA LEU A 173 9.49 12.64 -9.34
C LEU A 173 10.62 11.62 -9.14
N ARG A 174 10.92 10.85 -10.20
CA ARG A 174 12.03 9.88 -10.19
C ARG A 174 13.38 10.56 -9.96
N GLN A 175 13.64 11.70 -10.61
CA GLN A 175 14.89 12.44 -10.43
C GLN A 175 15.11 12.90 -8.99
N TYR A 176 14.09 13.48 -8.35
CA TYR A 176 14.25 14.05 -7.01
C TYR A 176 14.14 13.02 -5.89
N VAL A 177 13.25 12.03 -6.01
CA VAL A 177 13.01 11.06 -4.94
C VAL A 177 13.94 9.85 -5.04
N VAL A 178 14.15 9.32 -6.25
CA VAL A 178 14.92 8.09 -6.47
C VAL A 178 16.40 8.41 -6.71
N LEU A 179 16.69 9.27 -7.69
CA LEU A 179 18.07 9.53 -8.14
C LEU A 179 18.78 10.63 -7.33
N ARG A 180 18.04 11.47 -6.60
CA ARG A 180 18.56 12.66 -5.89
C ARG A 180 19.39 13.60 -6.77
N GLN A 181 18.99 13.78 -8.03
CA GLN A 181 19.66 14.72 -8.91
C GLN A 181 19.31 16.17 -8.51
N ARG A 182 20.35 17.00 -8.40
CA ARG A 182 20.21 18.45 -8.31
C ARG A 182 20.20 18.99 -9.74
N ASN A 183 19.18 19.75 -10.10
CA ASN A 183 19.19 20.57 -11.32
C ASN A 183 20.20 21.70 -11.17
#